data_AF-A0A0B4S2C7-F1
#
_entry.id   AF-A0A0B4S2C7-F1
#
_cell.length_a   1.000
_cell.length_b   1.000
_cell.length_c   1.000
_cell.angle_alpha   90.00
_cell.angle_beta   90.00
_cell.angle_gamma   90.00
#
_symmetry.space_group_name_H-M   'P 1'
#
loop_
_entity.id
_entity.type
_entity.pdbx_description
1 polymer ?
#
loop_
_entity_poly.entity_id
_entity_poly.type
_entity_poly.pdbx_seq_one_letter_code
_entity_poly.pdbx_strand_id
1 'polypeptide(L)'
;MKLEIGNFYVKDVVFGDKTFFENGILTINKKEACKFILQDEHITEVDIEIAKPGEDVRIVPIKEAVEPRVRVDGRTLFPGVTGDIVPCGEGKLHALKGVSVLGVGMHWGSFGDGLIDMCGEGQKYTIFGQLINICIVADTDEEFERHEQQKKNHAIRWATHKFAEYLGKTVKKLNPEETEVFEFDPVLNRSEKINSLPKVVLVMQPQSQMEEMGYNDLIYGWDMNHFVPTFMNPCEVLDGAIISGSFMPCSSKWSTYDFQNFPTIRELYKEHGKTINFVGVIMSNLNVALDQKERSAIIMSNIAKYLGAEAAIVTEEGYGNPDTDYIRCIVALEDIGVKTVGISNECTGRDGASQPLVVLDEKANALVSSGNVSELIKLPPRKKVIGELEALARDGLSGGWPFDEILGSSVKEDGSIIMENNAMFCGDAIAGWSVKTMKEF
;
A
#
# COMPACT_ATOMS: atom_id res chain seq x y z
N MET A 1 -12.14 -20.72 6.55
CA MET A 1 -12.46 -20.03 5.28
C MET A 1 -11.32 -20.29 4.31
N LYS A 2 -11.61 -20.39 3.01
CA LYS A 2 -10.61 -20.74 1.99
C LYS A 2 -10.67 -19.74 0.84
N LEU A 3 -9.57 -19.03 0.60
CA LEU A 3 -9.38 -18.10 -0.50
C LEU A 3 -8.45 -18.72 -1.55
N GLU A 4 -8.86 -18.68 -2.81
CA GLU A 4 -8.06 -19.12 -3.96
C GLU A 4 -7.77 -17.92 -4.87
N ILE A 5 -6.49 -17.64 -5.11
CA ILE A 5 -6.03 -16.60 -6.02
C ILE A 5 -5.44 -17.26 -7.27
N GLY A 6 -6.17 -17.19 -8.38
CA GLY A 6 -5.70 -17.65 -9.69
C GLY A 6 -4.82 -16.60 -10.36
N ASN A 7 -3.53 -16.89 -10.50
CA ASN A 7 -2.51 -15.99 -11.03
C ASN A 7 -2.34 -16.16 -12.55
N PHE A 8 -2.36 -15.04 -13.27
CA PHE A 8 -2.06 -14.92 -14.69
C PHE A 8 -0.85 -13.99 -14.85
N TYR A 9 0.25 -14.48 -15.40
CA TYR A 9 1.49 -13.71 -15.46
C TYR A 9 1.53 -12.84 -16.71
N VAL A 10 1.48 -11.51 -16.50
CA VAL A 10 1.60 -10.53 -17.57
C VAL A 10 3.08 -10.35 -17.91
N LYS A 11 3.42 -10.70 -19.15
CA LYS A 11 4.74 -10.52 -19.75
C LYS A 11 4.85 -9.20 -20.50
N ASP A 12 3.73 -8.73 -21.05
CA ASP A 12 3.68 -7.44 -21.71
C ASP A 12 2.27 -6.81 -21.69
N VAL A 13 2.22 -5.49 -21.82
CA VAL A 13 0.99 -4.70 -22.01
C VAL A 13 1.12 -3.86 -23.26
N VAL A 14 0.08 -3.89 -24.12
CA VAL A 14 0.06 -3.17 -25.40
C VAL A 14 -1.32 -2.54 -25.65
N PHE A 15 -1.36 -1.51 -26.49
CA PHE A 15 -2.63 -0.98 -27.00
C PHE A 15 -3.06 -1.73 -28.26
N GLY A 16 -4.38 -1.91 -28.42
CA GLY A 16 -4.97 -2.53 -29.60
C GLY A 16 -6.44 -2.17 -29.78
N ASP A 17 -7.12 -2.88 -30.70
CA ASP A 17 -8.53 -2.58 -31.04
C ASP A 17 -9.54 -3.15 -30.03
N LYS A 18 -9.12 -4.04 -29.13
CA LYS A 18 -9.98 -4.70 -28.12
C LYS A 18 -9.21 -4.93 -26.83
N THR A 19 -9.91 -4.86 -25.70
CA THR A 19 -9.33 -5.22 -24.40
C THR A 19 -9.46 -6.73 -24.15
N PHE A 20 -8.34 -7.44 -24.00
CA PHE A 20 -8.31 -8.88 -23.68
C PHE A 20 -6.93 -9.32 -23.17
N PHE A 21 -6.87 -10.50 -22.56
CA PHE A 21 -5.63 -11.16 -22.14
C PHE A 21 -5.44 -12.45 -22.91
N GLU A 22 -4.27 -12.65 -23.52
CA GLU A 22 -3.92 -13.89 -24.22
C GLU A 22 -2.40 -14.13 -24.19
N ASN A 23 -1.99 -15.37 -23.91
CA ASN A 23 -0.58 -15.80 -23.94
C ASN A 23 0.40 -14.91 -23.14
N GLY A 24 -0.05 -14.35 -22.02
CA GLY A 24 0.76 -13.46 -21.18
C GLY A 24 0.78 -12.00 -21.64
N ILE A 25 0.01 -11.62 -22.66
CA ILE A 25 -0.08 -10.25 -23.16
C ILE A 25 -1.45 -9.68 -22.81
N LEU A 26 -1.47 -8.56 -22.09
CA LEU A 26 -2.68 -7.78 -21.86
C LEU A 26 -2.79 -6.70 -22.95
N THR A 27 -3.77 -6.84 -23.84
CA THR A 27 -4.09 -5.82 -24.83
C THR A 27 -5.20 -4.93 -24.29
N ILE A 28 -5.05 -3.61 -24.41
CA ILE A 28 -6.02 -2.61 -23.93
C ILE A 28 -6.53 -1.80 -25.13
N ASN A 29 -7.85 -1.74 -25.31
CA ASN A 29 -8.45 -0.73 -26.17
C ASN A 29 -8.46 0.61 -25.42
N LYS A 30 -7.53 1.49 -25.78
CA LYS A 30 -7.35 2.80 -25.12
C LYS A 30 -8.62 3.65 -25.16
N LYS A 31 -9.34 3.69 -26.29
CA LYS A 31 -10.57 4.50 -26.41
C LYS A 31 -11.71 3.96 -25.54
N GLU A 32 -11.88 2.64 -25.52
CA GLU A 32 -12.86 1.97 -24.67
C GLU A 32 -12.55 2.20 -23.19
N ALA A 33 -11.28 2.04 -22.81
CA ALA A 33 -10.80 2.23 -21.45
C ALA A 33 -10.97 3.67 -20.96
N CYS A 34 -10.55 4.68 -21.74
CA CYS A 34 -10.78 6.09 -21.42
C CYS A 34 -12.29 6.39 -21.27
N LYS A 35 -13.13 5.86 -22.17
CA LYS A 35 -14.58 6.02 -22.08
C LYS A 35 -15.17 5.38 -20.82
N PHE A 36 -14.63 4.25 -20.38
CA PHE A 36 -15.04 3.61 -19.13
C PHE A 36 -14.67 4.47 -17.92
N ILE A 37 -13.46 5.04 -17.88
CA ILE A 37 -13.00 5.89 -16.78
C ILE A 37 -13.82 7.19 -16.70
N LEU A 38 -14.14 7.80 -17.85
CA LEU A 38 -15.01 8.99 -17.96
C LEU A 38 -16.49 8.75 -17.61
N GLN A 39 -16.85 7.56 -17.12
CA GLN A 39 -18.18 7.35 -16.53
C GLN A 39 -18.28 8.01 -15.14
N ASP A 40 -17.15 8.27 -14.50
CA ASP A 40 -17.09 9.09 -13.30
C ASP A 40 -17.18 10.56 -13.70
N GLU A 41 -18.20 11.26 -13.22
CA GLU A 41 -18.52 12.63 -13.68
C GLU A 41 -17.49 13.68 -13.22
N HIS A 42 -16.69 13.34 -12.22
CA HIS A 42 -15.64 14.20 -11.68
C HIS A 42 -14.32 14.12 -12.47
N ILE A 43 -14.16 13.12 -13.35
CA ILE A 43 -13.00 13.02 -14.24
C ILE A 43 -13.26 13.86 -15.49
N THR A 44 -12.53 14.97 -15.63
CA THR A 44 -12.69 15.92 -16.73
C THR A 44 -11.88 15.52 -17.96
N GLU A 45 -10.67 15.01 -17.74
CA GLU A 45 -9.75 14.55 -18.78
C GLU A 45 -9.08 13.25 -18.35
N VAL A 46 -8.84 12.35 -19.31
CA VAL A 46 -8.09 11.12 -19.03
C VAL A 46 -7.32 10.65 -20.26
N ASP A 47 -6.07 10.26 -20.03
CA ASP A 47 -5.28 9.44 -20.94
C ASP A 47 -4.79 8.17 -20.23
N ILE A 48 -4.37 7.19 -21.02
CA ILE A 48 -3.73 5.97 -20.51
C ILE A 48 -2.35 5.82 -21.13
N GLU A 49 -1.36 5.67 -20.27
CA GLU A 49 0.03 5.46 -20.65
C GLU A 49 0.56 4.16 -20.06
N ILE A 50 1.50 3.51 -20.75
CA ILE A 50 2.14 2.28 -20.28
C ILE A 50 3.61 2.61 -20.06
N ALA A 51 4.14 2.23 -18.89
CA ALA A 51 5.54 2.37 -18.55
C ALA A 51 6.10 1.01 -18.14
N LYS A 52 7.18 0.57 -18.78
CA LYS A 52 7.77 -0.76 -18.58
C LYS A 52 9.10 -0.67 -17.82
N PRO A 53 9.48 -1.70 -17.04
CA PRO A 53 10.78 -1.75 -16.38
C PRO A 53 11.93 -1.54 -17.38
N GLY A 54 12.86 -0.66 -17.05
CA GLY A 54 14.00 -0.29 -17.88
C GLY A 54 13.76 0.86 -18.86
N GLU A 55 12.53 1.35 -19.04
CA GLU A 55 12.26 2.50 -19.90
C GLU A 55 12.73 3.82 -19.25
N ASP A 56 13.15 4.78 -20.08
CA ASP A 56 13.59 6.12 -19.64
C ASP A 56 12.39 7.03 -19.34
N VAL A 57 11.64 6.64 -18.31
CA VAL A 57 10.36 7.21 -17.89
C VAL A 57 10.35 7.47 -16.39
N ARG A 58 9.82 8.62 -16.00
CA ARG A 58 9.43 8.97 -14.63
C ARG A 58 7.91 9.12 -14.55
N ILE A 59 7.30 8.70 -13.46
CA ILE A 59 5.85 8.80 -13.21
C ILE A 59 5.65 9.58 -11.91
N VAL A 60 4.90 10.69 -11.96
CA VAL A 60 4.65 11.58 -10.82
C VAL A 60 3.54 12.60 -11.19
N PRO A 61 2.64 13.01 -10.30
CA PRO A 61 2.37 12.52 -8.94
C PRO A 61 1.43 11.30 -8.95
N ILE A 62 1.87 10.20 -8.33
CA ILE A 62 1.09 8.96 -8.23
C ILE A 62 0.24 9.01 -6.96
N LYS A 63 -1.06 8.77 -7.12
CA LYS A 63 -2.09 8.90 -6.09
C LYS A 63 -2.54 7.56 -5.51
N GLU A 64 -2.45 6.49 -6.29
CA GLU A 64 -2.88 5.14 -5.92
C GLU A 64 -2.23 4.07 -6.80
N ALA A 65 -2.09 2.85 -6.29
CA ALA A 65 -1.70 1.68 -7.06
C ALA A 65 -2.57 0.47 -6.71
N VAL A 66 -3.06 -0.23 -7.73
CA VAL A 66 -3.97 -1.39 -7.58
C VAL A 66 -3.53 -2.54 -8.48
N GLU A 67 -3.50 -3.77 -7.97
CA GLU A 67 -3.34 -4.96 -8.79
C GLU A 67 -4.66 -5.28 -9.51
N PRO A 68 -4.66 -5.46 -10.85
CA PRO A 68 -5.88 -5.86 -11.55
C PRO A 68 -6.34 -7.25 -11.10
N ARG A 69 -7.50 -7.30 -10.47
CA ARG A 69 -8.13 -8.54 -9.99
C ARG A 69 -9.61 -8.60 -10.36
N VAL A 70 -10.17 -9.80 -10.29
CA VAL A 70 -11.61 -10.00 -10.45
C VAL A 70 -12.09 -11.19 -9.60
N ARG A 71 -13.21 -11.01 -8.92
CA ARG A 71 -13.95 -12.11 -8.28
C ARG A 71 -14.63 -12.99 -9.33
N VAL A 72 -14.34 -14.28 -9.30
CA VAL A 72 -14.89 -15.23 -10.29
C VAL A 72 -16.40 -15.44 -10.08
N ASP A 73 -16.83 -15.42 -8.82
CA ASP A 73 -18.23 -15.52 -8.41
C ASP A 73 -19.06 -14.25 -8.68
N GLY A 74 -18.43 -13.16 -9.12
CA GLY A 74 -19.11 -11.92 -9.48
C GLY A 74 -19.42 -10.98 -8.33
N ARG A 75 -18.97 -11.27 -7.11
CA ARG A 75 -18.95 -10.29 -6.01
C ARG A 75 -18.08 -9.08 -6.36
N THR A 76 -18.34 -7.96 -5.71
CA THR A 76 -17.48 -6.75 -5.73
C THR A 76 -16.07 -7.10 -5.25
N LEU A 77 -15.02 -6.56 -5.89
CA LEU A 77 -13.64 -6.76 -5.43
C LEU A 77 -13.29 -5.89 -4.21
N PHE A 78 -13.77 -4.65 -4.16
CA PHE A 78 -13.57 -3.72 -3.04
C PHE A 78 -14.93 -3.35 -2.42
N PRO A 79 -15.42 -4.16 -1.46
CA PRO A 79 -16.73 -3.96 -0.85
C PRO A 79 -16.89 -2.56 -0.23
N GLY A 80 -18.02 -1.90 -0.52
CA GLY A 80 -18.29 -0.55 -0.01
C GLY A 80 -17.56 0.57 -0.74
N VAL A 81 -16.65 0.25 -1.67
CA VAL A 81 -15.89 1.22 -2.46
C VAL A 81 -16.35 1.21 -3.91
N THR A 82 -16.21 0.07 -4.59
CA THR A 82 -16.55 -0.06 -6.02
C THR A 82 -17.92 -0.71 -6.28
N GLY A 83 -18.59 -1.15 -5.22
CA GLY A 83 -19.90 -1.79 -5.27
C GLY A 83 -20.40 -2.20 -3.89
N ASP A 84 -21.38 -3.11 -3.85
CA ASP A 84 -22.06 -3.51 -2.61
C ASP A 84 -21.09 -4.07 -1.56
N ILE A 85 -21.44 -3.86 -0.28
CA ILE A 85 -20.75 -4.46 0.86
C ILE A 85 -21.05 -5.97 0.86
N VAL A 86 -20.02 -6.78 0.64
CA VAL A 86 -20.08 -8.24 0.55
C VAL A 86 -18.92 -8.85 1.36
N PRO A 87 -19.03 -10.11 1.83
CA PRO A 87 -17.95 -10.76 2.56
C PRO A 87 -16.68 -10.98 1.71
N CYS A 88 -15.51 -10.75 2.32
CA CYS A 88 -14.18 -11.09 1.79
C CYS A 88 -13.55 -12.28 2.53
N GLY A 89 -12.41 -12.75 2.03
CA GLY A 89 -11.55 -13.76 2.65
C GLY A 89 -11.89 -15.20 2.28
N GLU A 90 -12.72 -15.41 1.26
CA GLU A 90 -13.09 -16.75 0.80
C GLU A 90 -13.50 -16.80 -0.68
N GLY A 91 -13.55 -18.00 -1.25
CA GLY A 91 -13.93 -18.24 -2.63
C GLY A 91 -12.75 -18.05 -3.58
N LYS A 92 -13.03 -17.65 -4.82
CA LYS A 92 -12.02 -17.59 -5.88
C LYS A 92 -11.98 -16.21 -6.54
N LEU A 93 -10.78 -15.68 -6.68
CA LEU A 93 -10.47 -14.50 -7.47
C LEU A 93 -9.36 -14.80 -8.47
N HIS A 94 -9.29 -14.05 -9.56
CA HIS A 94 -8.17 -14.07 -10.49
C HIS A 94 -7.39 -12.75 -10.42
N ALA A 95 -6.08 -12.82 -10.59
CA ALA A 95 -5.17 -11.69 -10.54
C ALA A 95 -4.23 -11.67 -11.75
N LEU A 96 -4.04 -10.49 -12.34
CA LEU A 96 -3.01 -10.23 -13.34
C LEU A 96 -1.72 -9.84 -12.61
N LYS A 97 -0.71 -10.71 -12.65
CA LYS A 97 0.57 -10.55 -11.94
C LYS A 97 1.61 -9.87 -12.83
N GLY A 98 2.55 -9.14 -12.22
CA GLY A 98 3.62 -8.43 -12.94
C GLY A 98 3.21 -7.08 -13.52
N VAL A 99 2.00 -6.61 -13.18
CA VAL A 99 1.42 -5.36 -13.66
C VAL A 99 0.74 -4.61 -12.53
N SER A 100 0.72 -3.29 -12.57
CA SER A 100 -0.08 -2.43 -11.68
C SER A 100 -0.93 -1.45 -12.49
N VAL A 101 -2.05 -1.01 -11.91
CA VAL A 101 -2.77 0.19 -12.36
C VAL A 101 -2.40 1.33 -11.43
N LEU A 102 -1.88 2.42 -11.99
CA LEU A 102 -1.52 3.63 -11.24
C LEU A 102 -2.52 4.74 -11.53
N GLY A 103 -3.03 5.37 -10.48
CA GLY A 103 -3.70 6.66 -10.57
C GLY A 103 -2.67 7.77 -10.59
N VAL A 104 -2.61 8.55 -11.67
CA VAL A 104 -1.61 9.61 -11.86
C VAL A 104 -2.32 10.92 -12.11
N GLY A 105 -1.99 11.95 -11.33
CA GLY A 105 -2.48 13.30 -11.61
C GLY A 105 -1.90 13.80 -12.93
N MET A 106 -2.76 14.22 -13.86
CA MET A 106 -2.33 14.99 -15.02
C MET A 106 -1.70 16.31 -14.56
N HIS A 107 -2.31 16.88 -13.54
CA HIS A 107 -1.85 18.05 -12.81
C HIS A 107 -1.94 17.80 -11.31
N TRP A 108 -1.14 18.54 -10.57
CA TRP A 108 -1.22 18.68 -9.13
C TRP A 108 -0.90 17.43 -8.29
N GLY A 109 0.03 17.61 -7.38
CA GLY A 109 0.35 16.66 -6.32
C GLY A 109 -0.32 16.97 -5.00
N SER A 110 0.01 16.16 -4.01
CA SER A 110 -0.29 16.36 -2.59
C SER A 110 0.75 15.62 -1.77
N PHE A 111 0.76 15.85 -0.46
CA PHE A 111 1.76 15.25 0.43
C PHE A 111 1.84 13.72 0.37
N GLY A 112 0.70 13.03 0.20
CA GLY A 112 0.65 11.56 0.08
C GLY A 112 0.92 11.00 -1.31
N ASP A 113 1.23 11.85 -2.30
CA ASP A 113 1.50 11.43 -3.68
C ASP A 113 3.01 11.20 -3.89
N GLY A 114 3.34 10.32 -4.84
CA GLY A 114 4.71 9.84 -5.00
C GLY A 114 5.25 9.81 -6.41
N LEU A 115 6.49 9.35 -6.51
CA LEU A 115 7.27 9.23 -7.73
C LEU A 115 7.78 7.81 -7.93
N ILE A 116 7.81 7.38 -9.20
CA ILE A 116 8.52 6.18 -9.65
C ILE A 116 9.45 6.55 -10.81
N ASP A 117 10.69 6.06 -10.75
CA ASP A 117 11.58 6.00 -11.92
C ASP A 117 11.57 4.58 -12.47
N MET A 118 11.38 4.41 -13.78
CA MET A 118 11.33 3.08 -14.40
C MET A 118 12.71 2.52 -14.78
N CYS A 119 13.80 3.28 -14.61
CA CYS A 119 15.16 2.82 -14.87
C CYS A 119 16.21 3.51 -13.98
N GLY A 120 17.44 3.03 -14.02
CA GLY A 120 18.57 3.62 -13.28
C GLY A 120 18.40 3.53 -11.76
N GLU A 121 19.08 4.44 -11.04
CA GLU A 121 19.15 4.40 -9.58
C GLU A 121 17.77 4.49 -8.90
N GLY A 122 16.86 5.31 -9.45
CA GLY A 122 15.52 5.49 -8.89
C GLY A 122 14.65 4.22 -8.92
N GLN A 123 14.90 3.30 -9.86
CA GLN A 123 14.07 2.11 -10.09
C GLN A 123 14.10 1.10 -8.93
N LYS A 124 15.18 1.07 -8.16
CA LYS A 124 15.36 0.07 -7.09
C LYS A 124 14.59 0.40 -5.82
N TYR A 125 14.15 1.64 -5.65
CA TYR A 125 13.57 2.11 -4.39
C TYR A 125 12.14 1.62 -4.18
N THR A 126 11.47 1.08 -5.20
CA THR A 126 10.09 0.64 -5.09
C THR A 126 9.80 -0.55 -6.01
N ILE A 127 8.92 -1.45 -5.56
CA ILE A 127 8.52 -2.61 -6.36
C ILE A 127 7.90 -2.21 -7.69
N PHE A 128 7.25 -1.05 -7.76
CA PHE A 128 6.58 -0.58 -8.97
C PHE A 128 7.57 -0.24 -10.09
N GLY A 129 8.84 0.04 -9.77
CA GLY A 129 9.90 0.14 -10.79
C GLY A 129 10.18 -1.18 -11.51
N GLN A 130 9.76 -2.31 -10.93
CA GLN A 130 9.94 -3.66 -11.47
C GLN A 130 8.66 -4.23 -12.12
N LEU A 131 7.55 -3.48 -12.09
CA LEU A 131 6.27 -3.88 -12.67
C LEU A 131 6.02 -3.14 -14.00
N ILE A 132 5.19 -3.71 -14.86
CA ILE A 132 4.58 -2.93 -15.94
C ILE A 132 3.49 -2.06 -15.32
N ASN A 133 3.59 -0.75 -15.48
CA ASN A 133 2.63 0.20 -14.89
C ASN A 133 1.68 0.73 -15.96
N ILE A 134 0.38 0.52 -15.75
CA ILE A 134 -0.69 1.09 -16.56
C ILE A 134 -1.16 2.36 -15.85
N CYS A 135 -0.74 3.50 -16.36
CA CYS A 135 -0.96 4.80 -15.75
C CYS A 135 -2.26 5.41 -16.29
N ILE A 136 -3.24 5.62 -15.40
CA ILE A 136 -4.39 6.48 -15.67
C ILE A 136 -3.95 7.91 -15.38
N VAL A 137 -3.71 8.69 -16.42
CA VAL A 137 -3.31 10.10 -16.31
C VAL A 137 -4.57 10.95 -16.41
N ALA A 138 -5.06 11.46 -15.29
CA ALA A 138 -6.37 12.11 -15.23
C ALA A 138 -6.33 13.48 -14.58
N ASP A 139 -7.20 14.37 -15.06
CA ASP A 139 -7.56 15.62 -14.38
C ASP A 139 -9.01 15.55 -13.87
N THR A 140 -9.34 16.42 -12.93
CA THR A 140 -10.62 16.39 -12.20
C THR A 140 -11.26 17.76 -12.07
N ASP A 141 -12.54 17.79 -11.72
CA ASP A 141 -13.23 19.01 -11.28
C ASP A 141 -13.11 19.27 -9.77
N GLU A 142 -12.24 18.54 -9.05
CA GLU A 142 -11.93 18.69 -7.62
C GLU A 142 -11.05 19.95 -7.36
N GLU A 143 -11.34 21.06 -8.04
CA GLU A 143 -10.58 22.33 -7.98
C GLU A 143 -10.54 22.91 -6.56
N PHE A 144 -11.54 22.57 -5.73
CA PHE A 144 -11.64 23.03 -4.35
C PHE A 144 -10.51 22.52 -3.45
N GLU A 145 -9.87 21.38 -3.77
CA GLU A 145 -8.75 20.85 -2.99
C GLU A 145 -7.38 21.11 -3.65
N ARG A 146 -7.30 21.74 -4.84
CA ARG A 146 -6.04 21.80 -5.61
C ARG A 146 -4.88 22.52 -4.91
N HIS A 147 -5.17 23.47 -4.02
CA HIS A 147 -4.18 24.26 -3.28
C HIS A 147 -3.97 23.77 -1.85
N GLU A 148 -4.70 22.72 -1.46
CA GLU A 148 -4.51 22.08 -0.17
C GLU A 148 -3.24 21.21 -0.21
N GLN A 149 -2.50 21.21 0.90
CA GLN A 149 -1.31 20.36 1.03
C GLN A 149 -1.69 18.87 1.02
N GLN A 150 -2.85 18.54 1.59
CA GLN A 150 -3.43 17.20 1.64
C GLN A 150 -4.67 17.17 0.75
N LYS A 151 -4.79 16.13 -0.08
CA LYS A 151 -5.91 15.97 -1.02
C LYS A 151 -6.54 14.60 -0.85
N LYS A 152 -7.86 14.52 -1.03
CA LYS A 152 -8.57 13.23 -1.00
C LYS A 152 -8.33 12.48 -2.31
N ASN A 153 -8.16 13.21 -3.42
CA ASN A 153 -7.94 12.65 -4.76
C ASN A 153 -9.00 11.60 -5.11
N HIS A 154 -10.27 11.82 -4.71
CA HIS A 154 -11.28 10.77 -4.69
C HIS A 154 -11.51 10.23 -6.09
N ALA A 155 -11.75 11.11 -7.07
CA ALA A 155 -12.12 10.71 -8.42
C ALA A 155 -11.04 9.82 -9.07
N ILE A 156 -9.77 10.24 -8.99
CA ILE A 156 -8.64 9.48 -9.57
C ILE A 156 -8.45 8.15 -8.83
N ARG A 157 -8.53 8.14 -7.49
CA ARG A 157 -8.41 6.91 -6.70
C ARG A 157 -9.51 5.92 -7.06
N TRP A 158 -10.77 6.34 -7.10
CA TRP A 158 -11.89 5.46 -7.46
C TRP A 158 -11.80 4.97 -8.90
N ALA A 159 -11.42 5.83 -9.85
CA ALA A 159 -11.16 5.44 -11.23
C ALA A 159 -10.09 4.34 -11.32
N THR A 160 -9.03 4.44 -10.52
CA THR A 160 -7.95 3.44 -10.44
C THR A 160 -8.48 2.06 -10.02
N HIS A 161 -9.28 2.00 -8.95
CA HIS A 161 -9.88 0.75 -8.46
C HIS A 161 -10.86 0.15 -9.48
N LYS A 162 -11.79 0.96 -10.01
CA LYS A 162 -12.77 0.53 -11.02
C LYS A 162 -12.08 0.03 -12.29
N PHE A 163 -11.02 0.69 -12.72
CA PHE A 163 -10.27 0.31 -13.91
C PHE A 163 -9.44 -0.97 -13.69
N ALA A 164 -8.86 -1.16 -12.51
CA ALA A 164 -8.21 -2.42 -12.14
C ALA A 164 -9.18 -3.61 -12.21
N GLU A 165 -10.43 -3.45 -11.75
CA GLU A 165 -11.48 -4.46 -11.93
C GLU A 165 -11.88 -4.67 -13.40
N TYR A 166 -11.97 -3.59 -14.19
CA TYR A 166 -12.23 -3.66 -15.62
C TYR A 166 -11.17 -4.51 -16.33
N LEU A 167 -9.89 -4.31 -16.03
CA LEU A 167 -8.79 -5.11 -16.58
C LEU A 167 -8.80 -6.55 -16.04
N GLY A 168 -9.08 -6.74 -14.75
CA GLY A 168 -9.20 -8.07 -14.15
C GLY A 168 -10.28 -8.94 -14.84
N LYS A 169 -11.38 -8.34 -15.31
CA LYS A 169 -12.45 -9.07 -16.03
C LYS A 169 -11.96 -9.80 -17.29
N THR A 170 -10.83 -9.39 -17.89
CA THR A 170 -10.23 -10.06 -19.06
C THR A 170 -9.88 -11.52 -18.79
N VAL A 171 -9.57 -11.88 -17.54
CA VAL A 171 -9.19 -13.24 -17.14
C VAL A 171 -10.29 -14.00 -16.38
N LYS A 172 -11.48 -13.40 -16.18
CA LYS A 172 -12.55 -13.97 -15.33
C LYS A 172 -12.96 -15.40 -15.72
N LYS A 173 -12.98 -15.71 -17.01
CA LYS A 173 -13.41 -17.01 -17.57
C LYS A 173 -12.25 -17.90 -18.04
N LEU A 174 -11.02 -17.50 -17.78
CA LEU A 174 -9.82 -18.23 -18.19
C LEU A 174 -9.32 -19.14 -17.07
N ASN A 175 -8.44 -20.08 -17.39
CA ASN A 175 -7.76 -20.91 -16.39
C ASN A 175 -6.42 -20.26 -16.01
N PRO A 176 -6.14 -20.06 -14.72
CA PRO A 176 -4.90 -19.45 -14.26
C PRO A 176 -3.70 -20.39 -14.48
N GLU A 177 -2.51 -19.80 -14.57
CA GLU A 177 -1.24 -20.55 -14.66
C GLU A 177 -0.85 -21.15 -13.32
N GLU A 178 -1.11 -20.43 -12.23
CA GLU A 178 -0.88 -20.85 -10.86
C GLU A 178 -2.11 -20.52 -10.01
N THR A 179 -2.42 -21.34 -9.00
CA THR A 179 -3.43 -21.00 -8.00
C THR A 179 -2.81 -21.06 -6.62
N GLU A 180 -2.73 -19.91 -5.96
CA GLU A 180 -2.37 -19.82 -4.56
C GLU A 180 -3.60 -20.06 -3.70
N VAL A 181 -3.44 -20.85 -2.63
CA VAL A 181 -4.53 -21.25 -1.75
C VAL A 181 -4.19 -20.83 -0.32
N PHE A 182 -5.05 -20.00 0.26
CA PHE A 182 -4.96 -19.55 1.64
C PHE A 182 -6.14 -20.15 2.41
N GLU A 183 -5.84 -21.01 3.38
CA GLU A 183 -6.84 -21.63 4.23
C GLU A 183 -6.64 -21.16 5.67
N PHE A 184 -7.70 -20.59 6.22
CA PHE A 184 -7.73 -20.10 7.59
C PHE A 184 -8.77 -20.88 8.39
N ASP A 185 -8.29 -21.87 9.14
CA ASP A 185 -9.11 -22.68 10.01
C ASP A 185 -9.54 -21.88 11.26
N PRO A 186 -10.76 -22.11 11.77
CA PRO A 186 -11.18 -21.53 13.05
C PRO A 186 -10.15 -21.84 14.13
N VAL A 187 -9.70 -20.81 14.86
CA VAL A 187 -8.56 -20.90 15.80
C VAL A 187 -8.76 -22.03 16.83
N LEU A 188 -9.99 -22.25 17.30
CA LEU A 188 -10.31 -23.27 18.30
C LEU A 188 -10.42 -24.70 17.75
N ASN A 189 -10.55 -24.88 16.44
CA ASN A 189 -10.84 -26.18 15.82
C ASN A 189 -9.63 -26.77 15.07
N ARG A 190 -8.42 -26.34 15.42
CA ARG A 190 -7.17 -26.79 14.78
C ARG A 190 -6.70 -28.12 15.37
N SER A 191 -5.90 -28.85 14.59
CA SER A 191 -5.29 -30.11 15.04
C SER A 191 -4.34 -29.89 16.23
N GLU A 192 -4.13 -30.92 17.05
CA GLU A 192 -3.17 -30.89 18.16
C GLU A 192 -1.75 -30.52 17.71
N LYS A 193 -1.34 -31.03 16.54
CA LYS A 193 -0.06 -30.67 15.90
C LYS A 193 0.07 -29.16 15.73
N ILE A 194 -0.93 -28.49 15.13
CA ILE A 194 -0.90 -27.03 14.92
C ILE A 194 -0.98 -26.29 16.26
N ASN A 195 -1.83 -26.73 17.18
CA ASN A 195 -2.01 -26.07 18.48
C ASN A 195 -0.77 -26.14 19.39
N SER A 196 0.12 -27.10 19.15
CA SER A 196 1.41 -27.24 19.84
C SER A 196 2.50 -26.26 19.36
N LEU A 197 2.32 -25.63 18.19
CA LEU A 197 3.25 -24.62 17.67
C LEU A 197 3.01 -23.25 18.35
N PRO A 198 4.04 -22.39 18.45
CA PRO A 198 3.91 -21.05 19.01
C PRO A 198 2.81 -20.24 18.30
N LYS A 199 1.86 -19.69 19.05
CA LYS A 199 0.77 -18.87 18.50
C LYS A 199 1.26 -17.46 18.16
N VAL A 200 1.16 -17.10 16.89
CA VAL A 200 1.63 -15.81 16.37
C VAL A 200 0.46 -15.02 15.81
N VAL A 201 0.28 -13.78 16.27
CA VAL A 201 -0.62 -12.79 15.66
C VAL A 201 0.16 -11.81 14.79
N LEU A 202 -0.48 -11.25 13.77
CA LEU A 202 0.00 -10.05 13.08
C LEU A 202 -0.86 -8.87 13.53
N VAL A 203 -0.24 -7.82 14.04
CA VAL A 203 -0.90 -6.54 14.35
C VAL A 203 -0.59 -5.59 13.20
N MET A 204 -1.63 -5.21 12.46
CA MET A 204 -1.52 -4.24 11.37
C MET A 204 -2.09 -2.91 11.83
N GLN A 205 -1.38 -1.82 11.59
CA GLN A 205 -1.79 -0.46 11.90
C GLN A 205 -1.86 0.38 10.61
N PRO A 206 -2.90 0.22 9.79
CA PRO A 206 -3.16 1.02 8.59
C PRO A 206 -3.45 2.49 8.91
N GLN A 207 -3.38 3.34 7.88
CA GLN A 207 -3.51 4.78 7.98
C GLN A 207 -4.89 5.21 8.51
N SER A 208 -4.90 5.79 9.72
CA SER A 208 -6.08 6.46 10.30
C SER A 208 -5.74 7.81 10.96
N GLN A 209 -4.73 8.50 10.42
CA GLN A 209 -4.12 9.71 11.00
C GLN A 209 -4.86 11.02 10.70
N MET A 210 -6.01 10.97 10.03
CA MET A 210 -6.83 12.14 9.77
C MET A 210 -8.16 12.05 10.51
N GLU A 211 -8.49 13.09 11.29
CA GLU A 211 -9.81 13.18 11.92
C GLU A 211 -10.91 13.44 10.87
N GLU A 212 -10.58 14.15 9.80
CA GLU A 212 -11.48 14.38 8.68
C GLU A 212 -11.59 13.14 7.80
N MET A 213 -12.83 12.81 7.43
CA MET A 213 -13.14 11.66 6.58
C MET A 213 -12.62 11.80 5.15
N GLY A 214 -12.26 10.66 4.55
CA GLY A 214 -11.92 10.54 3.13
C GLY A 214 -10.43 10.52 2.81
N TYR A 215 -9.58 10.77 3.81
CA TYR A 215 -8.14 10.66 3.68
C TYR A 215 -7.60 9.29 4.09
N ASN A 216 -8.24 8.64 5.06
CA ASN A 216 -7.74 7.40 5.66
C ASN A 216 -7.93 6.18 4.75
N ASP A 217 -7.30 5.08 5.15
CA ASP A 217 -7.61 3.78 4.61
C ASP A 217 -9.09 3.46 4.85
N LEU A 218 -9.68 2.69 3.93
CA LEU A 218 -11.05 2.24 4.06
C LEU A 218 -11.10 0.73 4.21
N ILE A 219 -11.73 0.26 5.28
CA ILE A 219 -12.02 -1.16 5.52
C ILE A 219 -13.51 -1.43 5.27
N TYR A 220 -13.84 -2.28 4.29
CA TYR A 220 -15.21 -2.48 3.78
C TYR A 220 -15.90 -1.14 3.43
N GLY A 221 -15.15 -0.18 2.90
CA GLY A 221 -15.61 1.18 2.57
C GLY A 221 -15.80 2.09 3.79
N TRP A 222 -15.44 1.62 5.00
CA TRP A 222 -15.54 2.39 6.24
C TRP A 222 -14.20 3.02 6.61
N ASP A 223 -14.22 4.32 6.94
CA ASP A 223 -13.02 5.09 7.27
C ASP A 223 -12.40 4.63 8.59
N MET A 224 -11.10 4.35 8.56
CA MET A 224 -10.40 3.77 9.70
C MET A 224 -10.25 4.69 10.92
N ASN A 225 -10.50 6.00 10.81
CA ASN A 225 -10.54 6.88 11.99
C ASN A 225 -11.70 6.54 12.96
N HIS A 226 -12.71 5.80 12.52
CA HIS A 226 -13.81 5.32 13.37
C HIS A 226 -13.71 3.85 13.74
N PHE A 227 -12.63 3.19 13.36
CA PHE A 227 -12.41 1.78 13.61
C PHE A 227 -11.86 1.58 15.02
N VAL A 228 -12.26 0.48 15.68
CA VAL A 228 -11.62 0.02 16.92
C VAL A 228 -10.93 -1.30 16.64
N PRO A 229 -9.84 -1.64 17.37
CA PRO A 229 -9.08 -2.83 17.06
C PRO A 229 -9.95 -4.09 17.00
N THR A 230 -9.80 -4.86 15.94
CA THR A 230 -10.70 -5.97 15.59
C THR A 230 -9.88 -7.16 15.10
N PHE A 231 -10.32 -8.36 15.49
CA PHE A 231 -9.75 -9.60 14.97
C PHE A 231 -10.31 -9.90 13.58
N MET A 232 -9.43 -10.13 12.62
CA MET A 232 -9.78 -10.37 11.21
C MET A 232 -9.11 -11.62 10.67
N ASN A 233 -9.79 -12.26 9.71
CA ASN A 233 -9.17 -13.29 8.89
C ASN A 233 -8.14 -12.62 7.95
N PRO A 234 -6.87 -13.05 7.94
CA PRO A 234 -5.85 -12.46 7.06
C PRO A 234 -6.21 -12.52 5.57
N CYS A 235 -7.02 -13.49 5.15
CA CYS A 235 -7.52 -13.57 3.78
C CYS A 235 -8.40 -12.37 3.38
N GLU A 236 -9.06 -11.70 4.34
CA GLU A 236 -9.89 -10.52 4.03
C GLU A 236 -9.04 -9.38 3.48
N VAL A 237 -7.84 -9.16 4.05
CA VAL A 237 -6.87 -8.17 3.55
C VAL A 237 -6.45 -8.50 2.11
N LEU A 238 -6.10 -9.76 1.86
CA LEU A 238 -5.69 -10.22 0.53
C LEU A 238 -6.84 -10.23 -0.50
N ASP A 239 -8.10 -10.17 -0.07
CA ASP A 239 -9.31 -10.27 -0.92
C ASP A 239 -10.02 -8.90 -1.09
N GLY A 240 -9.32 -7.80 -0.85
CA GLY A 240 -9.79 -6.45 -1.17
C GLY A 240 -10.71 -5.82 -0.12
N ALA A 241 -10.73 -6.34 1.11
CA ALA A 241 -11.48 -5.71 2.20
C ALA A 241 -10.93 -4.32 2.58
N ILE A 242 -9.68 -3.99 2.21
CA ILE A 242 -9.02 -2.73 2.55
C ILE A 242 -8.51 -2.07 1.27
N ILE A 243 -8.68 -0.75 1.19
CA ILE A 243 -8.02 0.11 0.21
C ILE A 243 -7.21 1.21 0.92
N SER A 244 -6.14 1.66 0.25
CA SER A 244 -5.23 2.69 0.75
C SER A 244 -5.86 4.07 0.81
N GLY A 245 -5.36 4.91 1.72
CA GLY A 245 -5.65 6.32 1.92
C GLY A 245 -4.74 7.27 1.12
N SER A 246 -4.91 8.57 1.36
CA SER A 246 -4.23 9.65 0.64
C SER A 246 -3.45 10.62 1.53
N PHE A 247 -3.24 10.33 2.82
CA PHE A 247 -2.59 11.26 3.75
C PHE A 247 -1.14 10.91 4.09
N MET A 248 -0.80 9.63 4.24
CA MET A 248 0.49 9.21 4.77
C MET A 248 1.63 9.60 3.84
N PRO A 249 2.83 9.96 4.37
CA PRO A 249 4.00 10.17 3.54
C PRO A 249 4.20 9.00 2.58
N CYS A 250 4.46 9.31 1.30
CA CYS A 250 4.24 8.35 0.23
C CYS A 250 5.14 7.11 0.31
N SER A 251 6.36 7.24 0.83
CA SER A 251 7.28 6.10 0.93
C SER A 251 6.86 5.06 1.95
N SER A 252 6.18 5.48 3.02
CA SER A 252 5.76 4.65 4.15
C SER A 252 4.29 4.22 4.09
N LYS A 253 3.58 4.65 3.03
CA LYS A 253 2.23 4.23 2.67
C LYS A 253 2.15 2.74 2.33
N TRP A 254 1.01 2.12 2.63
CA TRP A 254 0.59 0.85 2.04
C TRP A 254 -0.44 1.14 0.95
N SER A 255 -0.05 0.96 -0.30
CA SER A 255 -1.00 1.09 -1.43
C SER A 255 -2.03 -0.04 -1.42
N THR A 256 -3.10 0.09 -2.19
CA THR A 256 -4.06 -1.01 -2.34
C THR A 256 -3.40 -2.26 -2.94
N TYR A 257 -2.41 -2.07 -3.81
CA TYR A 257 -1.55 -3.15 -4.32
C TYR A 257 -0.80 -3.88 -3.20
N ASP A 258 -0.30 -3.16 -2.19
CA ASP A 258 0.36 -3.74 -1.02
C ASP A 258 -0.61 -4.57 -0.20
N PHE A 259 -1.80 -4.07 0.14
CA PHE A 259 -2.81 -4.85 0.86
C PHE A 259 -3.19 -6.13 0.13
N GLN A 260 -3.42 -6.04 -1.19
CA GLN A 260 -3.71 -7.18 -2.04
C GLN A 260 -2.59 -8.24 -2.03
N ASN A 261 -1.34 -7.84 -1.79
CA ASN A 261 -0.16 -8.71 -1.91
C ASN A 261 0.66 -8.85 -0.63
N PHE A 262 0.14 -8.41 0.52
CA PHE A 262 0.89 -8.15 1.75
C PHE A 262 1.90 -9.27 2.10
N PRO A 263 3.22 -9.08 1.86
CA PRO A 263 4.21 -10.15 1.97
C PRO A 263 4.26 -10.79 3.34
N THR A 264 4.14 -9.99 4.40
CA THR A 264 4.18 -10.49 5.77
C THR A 264 3.05 -11.50 6.05
N ILE A 265 1.84 -11.26 5.53
CA ILE A 265 0.72 -12.22 5.63
C ILE A 265 1.06 -13.51 4.88
N ARG A 266 1.64 -13.40 3.66
CA ARG A 266 1.99 -14.55 2.82
C ARG A 266 3.07 -15.41 3.47
N GLU A 267 4.11 -14.81 4.03
CA GLU A 267 5.16 -15.54 4.77
C GLU A 267 4.61 -16.21 6.03
N LEU A 268 3.72 -15.54 6.78
CA LEU A 268 3.05 -16.15 7.93
C LEU A 268 2.21 -17.37 7.54
N TYR A 269 1.53 -17.35 6.39
CA TYR A 269 0.85 -18.54 5.85
C TYR A 269 1.82 -19.65 5.44
N LYS A 270 2.98 -19.32 4.87
CA LYS A 270 4.00 -20.32 4.51
C LYS A 270 4.54 -21.05 5.74
N GLU A 271 4.67 -20.35 6.87
CA GLU A 271 5.19 -20.88 8.13
C GLU A 271 4.11 -21.51 9.03
N HIS A 272 2.83 -21.17 8.81
CA HIS A 272 1.70 -21.73 9.52
C HIS A 272 1.66 -23.28 9.42
N GLY A 273 1.55 -23.95 10.56
CA GLY A 273 1.52 -25.41 10.65
C GLY A 273 2.87 -26.10 10.47
N LYS A 274 3.96 -25.34 10.22
CA LYS A 274 5.34 -25.82 10.14
C LYS A 274 6.15 -25.40 11.37
N THR A 275 6.30 -24.10 11.57
CA THR A 275 7.12 -23.51 12.64
C THR A 275 6.28 -22.69 13.61
N ILE A 276 5.16 -22.14 13.15
CA ILE A 276 4.24 -21.32 13.95
C ILE A 276 2.78 -21.73 13.75
N ASN A 277 1.95 -21.34 14.69
CA ASN A 277 0.51 -21.32 14.56
C ASN A 277 0.07 -19.86 14.31
N PHE A 278 0.03 -19.43 13.04
CA PHE A 278 -0.52 -18.12 12.69
C PHE A 278 -2.01 -18.04 13.04
N VAL A 279 -2.36 -17.27 14.07
CA VAL A 279 -3.72 -17.21 14.64
C VAL A 279 -4.59 -16.09 14.09
N GLY A 280 -4.06 -15.24 13.21
CA GLY A 280 -4.82 -14.25 12.44
C GLY A 280 -4.27 -12.83 12.56
N VAL A 281 -5.02 -11.86 12.05
CA VAL A 281 -4.68 -10.44 12.09
C VAL A 281 -5.47 -9.74 13.18
N ILE A 282 -4.82 -8.93 14.01
CA ILE A 282 -5.49 -7.91 14.81
C ILE A 282 -5.31 -6.60 14.06
N MET A 283 -6.38 -6.15 13.42
CA MET A 283 -6.40 -4.86 12.75
C MET A 283 -6.53 -3.79 13.82
N SER A 284 -5.59 -2.85 13.87
CA SER A 284 -5.56 -1.74 14.83
C SER A 284 -5.63 -0.42 14.07
N ASN A 285 -5.27 0.67 14.74
CA ASN A 285 -5.39 2.04 14.26
C ASN A 285 -4.08 2.80 14.49
N LEU A 286 -3.94 3.90 13.77
CA LEU A 286 -2.98 4.97 14.02
C LEU A 286 -3.77 6.22 14.37
N ASN A 287 -3.97 6.52 15.65
CA ASN A 287 -4.85 7.61 16.05
C ASN A 287 -4.11 8.95 16.22
N VAL A 288 -4.84 10.06 16.12
CA VAL A 288 -4.27 11.40 16.31
C VAL A 288 -4.09 11.70 17.80
N ALA A 289 -5.12 11.48 18.61
CA ALA A 289 -5.14 11.87 20.01
C ALA A 289 -4.65 10.75 20.95
N LEU A 290 -3.89 11.12 21.98
CA LEU A 290 -3.24 10.15 22.88
C LEU A 290 -4.23 9.19 23.58
N ASP A 291 -5.40 9.66 24.01
CA ASP A 291 -6.40 8.81 24.66
C ASP A 291 -6.99 7.76 23.72
N GLN A 292 -7.07 8.06 22.42
CA GLN A 292 -7.47 7.12 21.37
C GLN A 292 -6.39 6.05 21.14
N LYS A 293 -5.10 6.43 21.19
CA LYS A 293 -3.97 5.49 21.11
C LYS A 293 -4.00 4.50 22.28
N GLU A 294 -4.16 5.01 23.51
CA GLU A 294 -4.24 4.18 24.72
C GLU A 294 -5.45 3.23 24.68
N ARG A 295 -6.61 3.72 24.23
CA ARG A 295 -7.82 2.90 24.04
C ARG A 295 -7.55 1.75 23.05
N SER A 296 -6.91 2.05 21.93
CA SER A 296 -6.60 1.05 20.90
C SER A 296 -5.60 0.01 21.43
N ALA A 297 -4.52 0.42 22.10
CA ALA A 297 -3.54 -0.48 22.69
C ALA A 297 -4.17 -1.45 23.73
N ILE A 298 -5.10 -0.97 24.55
CA ILE A 298 -5.83 -1.80 25.53
C ILE A 298 -6.70 -2.84 24.82
N ILE A 299 -7.48 -2.43 23.81
CA ILE A 299 -8.38 -3.36 23.10
C ILE A 299 -7.56 -4.40 22.33
N MET A 300 -6.54 -3.95 21.59
CA MET A 300 -5.65 -4.79 20.80
C MET A 300 -4.94 -5.86 21.67
N SER A 301 -4.34 -5.45 22.79
CA SER A 301 -3.65 -6.40 23.70
C SER A 301 -4.62 -7.40 24.34
N ASN A 302 -5.85 -6.98 24.68
CA ASN A 302 -6.88 -7.90 25.16
C ASN A 302 -7.26 -8.94 24.11
N ILE A 303 -7.41 -8.54 22.84
CA ILE A 303 -7.67 -9.49 21.74
C ILE A 303 -6.52 -10.51 21.63
N ALA A 304 -5.26 -10.05 21.63
CA ALA A 304 -4.09 -10.93 21.59
C ALA A 304 -4.09 -11.93 22.76
N LYS A 305 -4.40 -11.46 23.96
CA LYS A 305 -4.53 -12.29 25.16
C LYS A 305 -5.62 -13.35 25.04
N TYR A 306 -6.79 -12.99 24.51
CA TYR A 306 -7.91 -13.92 24.35
C TYR A 306 -7.66 -14.97 23.27
N LEU A 307 -6.87 -14.63 22.25
CA LEU A 307 -6.39 -15.58 21.25
C LEU A 307 -5.28 -16.50 21.79
N GLY A 308 -4.75 -16.20 22.98
CA GLY A 308 -3.62 -16.92 23.56
C GLY A 308 -2.33 -16.73 22.77
N ALA A 309 -2.15 -15.56 22.15
CA ALA A 309 -0.93 -15.25 21.41
C ALA A 309 0.30 -15.39 22.31
N GLU A 310 1.38 -15.94 21.75
CA GLU A 310 2.68 -16.09 22.41
C GLU A 310 3.71 -15.13 21.81
N ALA A 311 3.52 -14.78 20.54
CA ALA A 311 4.26 -13.73 19.88
C ALA A 311 3.37 -12.90 18.94
N ALA A 312 3.83 -11.70 18.61
CA ALA A 312 3.19 -10.78 17.69
C ALA A 312 4.24 -10.15 16.75
N ILE A 313 3.92 -10.09 15.47
CA ILE A 313 4.56 -9.14 14.56
C ILE A 313 3.71 -7.88 14.58
N VAL A 314 4.32 -6.71 14.81
CA VAL A 314 3.64 -5.42 14.81
C VAL A 314 4.18 -4.60 13.65
N THR A 315 3.30 -4.05 12.82
CA THR A 315 3.71 -3.22 11.67
C THR A 315 2.78 -2.02 11.51
N GLU A 316 3.36 -0.87 11.17
CA GLU A 316 2.65 0.39 10.99
C GLU A 316 2.80 0.93 9.57
N GLU A 317 1.80 1.70 9.16
CA GLU A 317 1.88 2.56 8.00
C GLU A 317 2.31 3.97 8.43
N GLY A 318 3.30 4.56 7.78
CA GLY A 318 3.75 5.90 8.14
C GLY A 318 4.84 5.98 9.20
N TYR A 319 5.08 7.21 9.67
CA TYR A 319 6.03 7.51 10.74
C TYR A 319 5.69 8.86 11.40
N GLY A 320 6.31 9.14 12.54
CA GLY A 320 6.15 10.39 13.27
C GLY A 320 5.12 10.26 14.40
N ASN A 321 3.92 10.81 14.20
CA ASN A 321 2.83 10.62 15.15
C ASN A 321 2.38 9.13 15.28
N PRO A 322 2.29 8.33 14.19
CA PRO A 322 2.09 6.88 14.20
C PRO A 322 3.00 6.11 15.16
N ASP A 323 4.28 6.47 15.26
CA ASP A 323 5.28 5.78 16.09
C ASP A 323 4.81 5.63 17.55
N THR A 324 3.99 6.57 18.03
CA THR A 324 3.41 6.49 19.37
C THR A 324 2.42 5.34 19.49
N ASP A 325 1.51 5.13 18.52
CA ASP A 325 0.58 3.97 18.52
C ASP A 325 1.36 2.66 18.40
N TYR A 326 2.35 2.62 17.50
CA TYR A 326 3.18 1.45 17.24
C TYR A 326 3.96 0.98 18.47
N ILE A 327 4.70 1.89 19.11
CA ILE A 327 5.43 1.56 20.34
C ILE A 327 4.45 1.21 21.47
N ARG A 328 3.30 1.90 21.57
CA ARG A 328 2.29 1.55 22.58
C ARG A 328 1.69 0.16 22.36
N CYS A 329 1.47 -0.26 21.12
CA CYS A 329 1.02 -1.61 20.82
C CYS A 329 2.07 -2.65 21.24
N ILE A 330 3.35 -2.42 20.92
CA ILE A 330 4.47 -3.28 21.35
C ILE A 330 4.52 -3.39 22.88
N VAL A 331 4.52 -2.27 23.60
CA VAL A 331 4.58 -2.23 25.06
C VAL A 331 3.40 -2.97 25.69
N ALA A 332 2.18 -2.73 25.18
CA ALA A 332 0.97 -3.36 25.71
C ALA A 332 0.97 -4.88 25.52
N LEU A 333 1.58 -5.39 24.44
CA LEU A 333 1.75 -6.82 24.18
C LEU A 333 2.81 -7.44 25.09
N GLU A 334 3.97 -6.80 25.22
CA GLU A 334 5.05 -7.26 26.11
C GLU A 334 4.59 -7.28 27.59
N ASP A 335 3.78 -6.31 28.02
CA ASP A 335 3.22 -6.25 29.38
C ASP A 335 2.32 -7.43 29.75
N ILE A 336 1.68 -8.05 28.75
CA ILE A 336 0.86 -9.25 28.94
C ILE A 336 1.63 -10.55 28.62
N GLY A 337 2.94 -10.45 28.36
CA GLY A 337 3.83 -11.58 28.10
C GLY A 337 3.83 -12.09 26.65
N VAL A 338 3.33 -11.31 25.70
CA VAL A 338 3.40 -11.61 24.26
C VAL A 338 4.70 -11.04 23.71
N LYS A 339 5.57 -11.88 23.16
CA LYS A 339 6.84 -11.42 22.57
C LYS A 339 6.61 -10.68 21.27
N THR A 340 7.32 -9.60 21.02
CA THR A 340 7.09 -8.74 19.87
C THR A 340 8.28 -8.67 18.94
N VAL A 341 7.99 -8.57 17.64
CA VAL A 341 8.93 -8.10 16.62
C VAL A 341 8.24 -7.01 15.82
N GLY A 342 8.84 -5.83 15.80
CA GLY A 342 8.36 -4.69 15.04
C GLY A 342 8.84 -4.67 13.59
N ILE A 343 8.06 -4.12 12.67
CA ILE A 343 8.47 -3.76 11.31
C ILE A 343 8.06 -2.32 11.05
N SER A 344 9.02 -1.42 10.89
CA SER A 344 8.79 0.00 10.60
C SER A 344 9.98 0.61 9.85
N ASN A 345 9.75 1.74 9.19
CA ASN A 345 10.82 2.60 8.70
C ASN A 345 11.36 3.49 9.84
N GLU A 346 12.43 4.24 9.58
CA GLU A 346 13.02 5.15 10.55
C GLU A 346 13.05 6.58 10.00
N CYS A 347 12.96 7.59 10.88
CA CYS A 347 13.06 9.01 10.55
C CYS A 347 14.33 9.62 11.17
N THR A 348 15.50 9.12 10.76
CA THR A 348 16.79 9.48 11.37
C THR A 348 17.44 10.74 10.77
N GLY A 349 16.72 11.47 9.91
CA GLY A 349 17.24 12.68 9.26
C GLY A 349 18.25 12.37 8.16
N ARG A 350 18.65 13.39 7.40
CA ARG A 350 19.49 13.22 6.18
C ARG A 350 20.86 12.61 6.43
N ASP A 351 21.40 12.81 7.63
CA ASP A 351 22.68 12.29 8.09
C ASP A 351 22.57 10.96 8.85
N GLY A 352 21.35 10.49 9.11
CA GLY A 352 21.06 9.26 9.85
C GLY A 352 21.35 9.34 11.35
N ALA A 353 21.54 10.53 11.92
CA ALA A 353 21.97 10.72 13.31
C ALA A 353 20.85 11.07 14.29
N SER A 354 19.62 11.31 13.80
CA SER A 354 18.47 11.62 14.65
C SER A 354 17.91 10.38 15.32
N GLN A 355 17.08 10.57 16.36
CA GLN A 355 16.33 9.47 16.96
C GLN A 355 15.47 8.76 15.90
N PRO A 356 15.48 7.42 15.82
CA PRO A 356 14.89 6.70 14.69
C PRO A 356 13.36 6.70 14.66
N LEU A 357 12.74 6.68 15.84
CA LEU A 357 11.29 6.78 16.04
C LEU A 357 11.02 7.94 16.99
N VAL A 358 9.86 8.60 16.91
CA VAL A 358 9.49 9.72 17.79
C VAL A 358 9.37 9.29 19.26
N VAL A 359 8.97 8.04 19.50
CA VAL A 359 8.88 7.44 20.83
C VAL A 359 9.71 6.16 20.84
N LEU A 360 10.38 5.89 21.97
CA LEU A 360 11.14 4.66 22.21
C LEU A 360 10.75 4.09 23.57
N ASP A 361 10.85 2.78 23.71
CA ASP A 361 10.64 2.06 24.97
C ASP A 361 11.60 0.87 25.04
N GLU A 362 12.11 0.54 26.22
CA GLU A 362 13.05 -0.58 26.41
C GLU A 362 12.47 -1.95 26.05
N LYS A 363 11.14 -2.07 26.03
CA LYS A 363 10.44 -3.27 25.59
C LYS A 363 10.46 -3.46 24.07
N ALA A 364 10.61 -2.38 23.31
CA ALA A 364 10.77 -2.44 21.86
C ALA A 364 12.24 -2.79 21.50
N ASN A 365 12.64 -4.03 21.81
CA ASN A 365 14.02 -4.49 21.70
C ASN A 365 14.29 -5.38 20.48
N ALA A 366 13.28 -5.62 19.63
CA ALA A 366 13.40 -6.34 18.38
C ALA A 366 12.61 -5.62 17.27
N LEU A 367 13.33 -4.94 16.37
CA LEU A 367 12.76 -4.23 15.23
C LEU A 367 13.48 -4.60 13.94
N VAL A 368 12.70 -4.85 12.89
CA VAL A 368 13.15 -4.94 11.51
C VAL A 368 12.94 -3.57 10.88
N SER A 369 14.04 -2.84 10.67
CA SER A 369 14.01 -1.55 9.98
C SER A 369 13.88 -1.74 8.47
N SER A 370 13.03 -0.92 7.85
CA SER A 370 12.96 -0.78 6.40
C SER A 370 13.68 0.47 5.86
N GLY A 371 14.60 1.01 6.66
CA GLY A 371 15.51 2.09 6.29
C GLY A 371 15.01 3.49 6.68
N ASN A 372 15.80 4.50 6.33
CA ASN A 372 15.55 5.91 6.65
C ASN A 372 14.68 6.58 5.58
N VAL A 373 13.66 7.33 5.99
CA VAL A 373 12.77 8.10 5.09
C VAL A 373 13.30 9.48 4.71
N SER A 374 14.36 9.94 5.36
CA SER A 374 14.94 11.26 5.13
C SER A 374 16.22 11.21 4.29
N GLU A 375 16.55 10.07 3.66
CA GLU A 375 17.78 9.95 2.88
C GLU A 375 17.71 10.83 1.64
N LEU A 376 18.68 11.73 1.47
CA LEU A 376 18.78 12.57 0.28
C LEU A 376 19.20 11.74 -0.93
N ILE A 377 18.33 11.70 -1.93
CA ILE A 377 18.57 11.04 -3.21
C ILE A 377 18.66 12.06 -4.34
N LYS A 378 19.54 11.77 -5.31
CA LYS A 378 19.73 12.58 -6.52
C LYS A 378 19.47 11.69 -7.72
N LEU A 379 18.48 12.05 -8.54
CA LEU A 379 18.10 11.27 -9.70
C LEU A 379 18.28 12.11 -10.98
N PRO A 380 18.84 11.52 -12.05
CA PRO A 380 19.03 12.21 -13.32
C PRO A 380 17.67 12.60 -13.95
N PRO A 381 17.67 13.49 -14.96
CA PRO A 381 16.47 13.73 -15.75
C PRO A 381 16.07 12.47 -16.52
N ARG A 382 14.78 12.35 -16.83
CA ARG A 382 14.24 11.28 -17.68
C ARG A 382 13.78 11.83 -19.01
N LYS A 383 13.86 11.00 -20.04
CA LYS A 383 13.40 11.36 -21.40
C LYS A 383 11.91 11.69 -21.43
N LYS A 384 11.12 11.04 -20.58
CA LYS A 384 9.67 11.23 -20.48
C LYS A 384 9.22 11.28 -19.02
N VAL A 385 8.27 12.17 -18.76
CA VAL A 385 7.50 12.22 -17.51
C VAL A 385 6.04 11.88 -17.86
N ILE A 386 5.45 10.94 -17.11
CA ILE A 386 4.01 10.65 -17.11
C ILE A 386 3.42 11.37 -15.91
N GLY A 387 2.50 12.31 -16.16
CA GLY A 387 2.01 13.28 -15.17
C GLY A 387 2.79 14.60 -15.22
N GLU A 388 3.07 15.20 -14.06
CA GLU A 388 3.64 16.54 -13.91
C GLU A 388 4.82 16.53 -12.92
N LEU A 389 6.05 16.78 -13.40
CA LEU A 389 7.25 16.73 -12.57
C LEU A 389 7.26 17.88 -11.54
N GLU A 390 6.78 19.04 -11.95
CA GLU A 390 6.75 20.27 -11.16
C GLU A 390 5.95 20.08 -9.87
N ALA A 391 4.96 19.18 -9.85
CA ALA A 391 4.20 18.84 -8.66
C ALA A 391 5.11 18.44 -7.49
N LEU A 392 6.19 17.69 -7.74
CA LEU A 392 7.16 17.27 -6.73
C LEU A 392 7.73 18.44 -5.91
N ALA A 393 8.02 19.56 -6.56
CA ALA A 393 8.54 20.75 -5.89
C ALA A 393 7.42 21.69 -5.43
N ARG A 394 6.37 21.84 -6.23
CA ARG A 394 5.34 22.88 -6.07
C ARG A 394 4.28 22.52 -5.03
N ASP A 395 3.88 21.25 -4.96
CA ASP A 395 2.64 20.83 -4.28
C ASP A 395 2.90 20.05 -2.98
N GLY A 396 4.12 20.12 -2.46
CA GLY A 396 4.45 19.59 -1.14
C GLY A 396 4.39 18.07 -1.02
N LEU A 397 4.69 17.32 -2.10
CA LEU A 397 4.93 15.87 -2.01
C LEU A 397 5.92 15.58 -0.88
N SER A 398 5.68 14.49 -0.15
CA SER A 398 6.56 14.08 0.95
C SER A 398 8.02 13.98 0.48
N GLY A 399 8.92 14.81 0.99
CA GLY A 399 10.35 14.82 0.62
C GLY A 399 10.75 15.72 -0.56
N GLY A 400 9.80 16.38 -1.22
CA GLY A 400 10.07 17.44 -2.22
C GLY A 400 9.90 18.85 -1.64
N TRP A 401 10.54 19.85 -2.26
CA TRP A 401 10.44 21.25 -1.84
C TRP A 401 10.59 22.23 -3.01
N PRO A 402 9.95 23.42 -2.92
CA PRO A 402 10.08 24.45 -3.95
C PRO A 402 11.42 25.19 -3.87
N PHE A 403 11.99 25.33 -2.66
CA PHE A 403 13.24 26.05 -2.42
C PHE A 403 13.95 25.55 -1.16
N ASP A 404 15.27 25.41 -1.25
CA ASP A 404 16.21 25.18 -0.13
C ASP A 404 17.41 26.11 -0.38
N GLU A 405 17.93 26.76 0.68
CA GLU A 405 18.98 27.78 0.55
C GLU A 405 20.30 27.24 -0.01
N ILE A 406 20.59 25.95 0.20
CA ILE A 406 21.83 25.28 -0.20
C ILE A 406 21.59 24.43 -1.44
N LEU A 407 20.53 23.64 -1.43
CA LEU A 407 20.24 22.65 -2.46
C LEU A 407 19.43 23.24 -3.62
N GLY A 408 18.75 24.37 -3.45
CA GLY A 408 17.78 24.90 -4.41
C GLY A 408 16.51 24.04 -4.48
N SER A 409 15.64 24.29 -5.47
CA SER A 409 14.40 23.51 -5.68
C SER A 409 14.65 22.02 -5.87
N SER A 410 13.73 21.15 -5.43
CA SER A 410 13.83 19.71 -5.67
C SER A 410 13.87 19.37 -7.16
N VAL A 411 13.13 20.11 -8.00
CA VAL A 411 13.14 19.95 -9.46
C VAL A 411 14.11 20.97 -10.06
N LYS A 412 15.10 20.49 -10.82
CA LYS A 412 16.11 21.33 -11.49
C LYS A 412 15.65 21.76 -12.87
N GLU A 413 16.24 22.84 -13.40
CA GLU A 413 15.96 23.34 -14.75
C GLU A 413 16.21 22.30 -15.86
N ASP A 414 17.14 21.35 -15.63
CA ASP A 414 17.44 20.27 -16.57
C ASP A 414 16.53 19.04 -16.41
N GLY A 415 15.57 19.07 -15.47
CA GLY A 415 14.66 17.98 -15.15
C GLY A 415 15.24 16.92 -14.19
N SER A 416 16.50 17.07 -13.75
CA SER A 416 17.04 16.26 -12.65
C SER A 416 16.34 16.62 -11.34
N ILE A 417 16.39 15.70 -10.37
CA ILE A 417 15.78 15.93 -9.06
C ILE A 417 16.73 15.65 -7.91
N ILE A 418 16.56 16.43 -6.84
CA ILE A 418 17.09 16.17 -5.51
C ILE A 418 15.93 16.19 -4.53
N MET A 419 15.79 15.12 -3.75
CA MET A 419 14.67 14.98 -2.82
C MET A 419 15.07 14.07 -1.67
N GLU A 420 14.29 14.07 -0.60
CA GLU A 420 14.31 12.97 0.36
C GLU A 420 13.58 11.77 -0.25
N ASN A 421 14.05 10.55 0.03
CA ASN A 421 13.46 9.32 -0.50
C ASN A 421 12.01 9.08 -0.02
N ASN A 422 11.51 9.89 0.91
CA ASN A 422 10.11 10.01 1.29
C ASN A 422 9.13 10.18 0.11
N ALA A 423 9.61 10.68 -1.04
CA ALA A 423 8.80 10.87 -2.24
C ALA A 423 8.70 9.61 -3.11
N MET A 424 9.49 8.56 -2.82
CA MET A 424 9.46 7.32 -3.58
C MET A 424 8.18 6.56 -3.26
N PHE A 425 7.32 6.34 -4.25
CA PHE A 425 6.00 5.74 -4.03
C PHE A 425 6.10 4.35 -3.38
N CYS A 426 5.58 4.21 -2.14
CA CYS A 426 5.69 3.01 -1.29
C CYS A 426 7.12 2.46 -1.14
N GLY A 427 8.12 3.34 -1.18
CA GLY A 427 9.54 2.95 -1.27
C GLY A 427 10.19 2.42 0.02
N ASP A 428 9.52 2.56 1.17
CA ASP A 428 9.98 1.95 2.42
C ASP A 428 9.49 0.53 2.58
N ALA A 429 8.54 0.09 1.75
CA ALA A 429 8.29 -1.34 1.57
C ALA A 429 7.94 -2.08 2.88
N ILE A 430 7.30 -1.38 3.82
CA ILE A 430 7.04 -1.82 5.22
C ILE A 430 6.11 -3.04 5.28
N ALA A 431 5.26 -3.24 4.26
CA ALA A 431 4.43 -4.44 4.11
C ALA A 431 5.23 -5.77 4.07
N GLY A 432 6.55 -5.67 3.87
CA GLY A 432 7.49 -6.80 3.83
C GLY A 432 8.21 -6.95 2.49
N TRP A 433 8.19 -5.92 1.64
CA TRP A 433 8.91 -5.91 0.35
C TRP A 433 10.36 -5.44 0.48
N SER A 434 10.76 -4.94 1.66
CA SER A 434 12.04 -4.25 1.81
C SER A 434 13.20 -5.18 1.49
N VAL A 435 14.04 -4.73 0.55
CA VAL A 435 15.33 -5.35 0.21
C VAL A 435 16.50 -4.62 0.87
N LYS A 436 16.20 -3.57 1.64
CA LYS A 436 17.20 -2.76 2.33
C LYS A 436 17.77 -3.57 3.50
N THR A 437 19.07 -3.48 3.70
CA THR A 437 19.75 -4.09 4.85
C THR A 437 20.19 -3.01 5.80
N MET A 438 19.78 -3.12 7.07
CA MET A 438 20.26 -2.26 8.13
C MET A 438 21.78 -2.45 8.30
N LYS A 439 22.50 -1.33 8.43
CA LYS A 439 23.93 -1.32 8.72
C LYS A 439 24.12 -0.68 10.09
N GLU A 440 24.61 -1.46 11.05
CA GLU A 440 25.05 -0.93 12.33
C GLU A 440 26.29 -0.06 12.08
N PHE A 441 26.29 1.16 12.63
CA PHE A 441 27.39 2.12 12.53
C PHE A 441 28.03 2.36 13.88
#